data_AF-A0A2I0NYG2-F1
#
_entry.id   AF-A0A2I0NYG2-F1
#
_cell.length_a   1.000
_cell.length_b   1.000
_cell.length_c   1.000
_cell.angle_alpha   90.00
_cell.angle_beta   90.00
_cell.angle_gamma   90.00
#
_symmetry.space_group_name_H-M   'P 1'
#
loop_
_entity.id
_entity.type
_entity.pdbx_description
1 polymer ?
#
loop_
_entity_poly.entity_id
_entity_poly.type
_entity_poly.pdbx_seq_one_letter_code
_entity_poly.pdbx_strand_id
1 'polypeptide(L)'
;NHIFFALTAAIVFETCRTITKDIWSALFGTFACLACSSYIFWAGTAKDHMLTAMVLAFVIFFFIQYISHGRQRDAALSFVCSGLLIWVRPEVGFYVTIFTGLFFCMPLIKQVIKKEAPFNHTLKSCIPMAGVFLGAVPFFINNILISKNWLVPVFDLPRSAIDSGSATTIPLPISQVVSDPSIINEAAGLNIFDTLPRVWEMITHAIFRGFSFDNIVSGFYGVMVFPENGNIGFLVMCPLIIIALVALALWNRKISQLSANNKEIGLFLFVMILAIFLGYLPQFYSMNISLGVLPDMRYLTPAYLPCGLFSIFILTKVPFFKSPRNYLTYGLIGTVVIIPVLFFLMVFVHPFGDQYEGYAAFFKFVILSEVIVCSGLMIVSRFYPEDNWFYSAVLPYLIVLMLITVFSFQFMLATLYGMLMKMNGYTFWMPLVREGINLFIVVQYVPAI
;
A
#
# COMPACT_ATOMS: atom_id res chain seq x y z
N ASN A 1 1.41 -7.66 14.51
CA ASN A 1 1.61 -7.71 13.04
C ASN A 1 1.26 -9.02 12.38
N HIS A 2 1.65 -10.19 12.90
CA HIS A 2 1.19 -11.47 12.33
C HIS A 2 -0.34 -11.59 12.24
N ILE A 3 -1.08 -11.14 13.27
CA ILE A 3 -2.55 -11.10 13.25
C ILE A 3 -3.07 -10.19 12.11
N PHE A 4 -2.50 -8.99 11.96
CA PHE A 4 -2.86 -8.07 10.88
C PHE A 4 -2.57 -8.65 9.49
N PHE A 5 -1.47 -9.39 9.35
CA PHE A 5 -1.15 -10.11 8.12
C PHE A 5 -2.18 -11.20 7.80
N ALA A 6 -2.51 -12.06 8.77
CA ALA A 6 -3.51 -13.11 8.59
C ALA A 6 -4.89 -12.53 8.23
N LEU A 7 -5.31 -11.44 8.90
CA LEU A 7 -6.54 -10.73 8.57
C LEU A 7 -6.49 -10.11 7.17
N THR A 8 -5.36 -9.48 6.80
CA THR A 8 -5.17 -8.94 5.44
C THR A 8 -5.34 -10.03 4.39
N ALA A 9 -4.73 -11.21 4.59
CA ALA A 9 -4.88 -12.35 3.68
C ALA A 9 -6.36 -12.80 3.53
N ALA A 10 -7.11 -12.88 4.63
CA ALA A 10 -8.53 -13.22 4.62
C ALA A 10 -9.38 -12.17 3.88
N ILE A 11 -9.12 -10.88 4.12
CA ILE A 11 -9.83 -9.78 3.44
C ILE A 11 -9.51 -9.78 1.94
N VAL A 12 -8.25 -10.00 1.57
CA VAL A 12 -7.83 -10.11 0.16
C VAL A 12 -8.54 -11.29 -0.50
N PHE A 13 -8.61 -12.45 0.17
CA PHE A 13 -9.35 -13.60 -0.34
C PHE A 13 -10.83 -13.29 -0.59
N GLU A 14 -11.52 -12.71 0.39
CA GLU A 14 -12.92 -12.34 0.22
C GLU A 14 -13.12 -11.28 -0.87
N THR A 15 -12.19 -10.32 -0.98
CA THR A 15 -12.20 -9.32 -2.05
C THR A 15 -12.03 -9.97 -3.42
N CYS A 16 -11.03 -10.84 -3.59
CA CYS A 16 -10.82 -11.60 -4.82
C CYS A 16 -12.00 -12.51 -5.14
N ARG A 17 -12.65 -13.11 -4.14
CA ARG A 17 -13.86 -13.94 -4.32
C ARG A 17 -15.02 -13.13 -4.85
N THR A 18 -15.24 -11.92 -4.33
CA THR A 18 -16.26 -10.99 -4.85
C THR A 18 -15.95 -10.57 -6.30
N ILE A 19 -14.69 -10.25 -6.59
CA ILE A 19 -14.25 -9.80 -7.93
C ILE A 19 -14.36 -10.91 -8.99
N THR A 20 -13.85 -12.09 -8.66
CA THR A 20 -13.66 -13.19 -9.63
C THR A 20 -14.85 -14.13 -9.70
N LYS A 21 -15.62 -14.25 -8.60
CA LYS A 21 -16.74 -15.19 -8.44
C LYS A 21 -16.35 -16.67 -8.57
N ASP A 22 -15.05 -16.98 -8.50
CA ASP A 22 -14.51 -18.33 -8.55
C ASP A 22 -13.52 -18.55 -7.40
N ILE A 23 -13.65 -19.67 -6.70
CA ILE A 23 -12.86 -19.95 -5.49
C ILE A 23 -11.38 -20.15 -5.81
N TRP A 24 -11.06 -20.80 -6.93
CA TRP A 24 -9.67 -21.06 -7.32
C TRP A 24 -8.97 -19.79 -7.77
N SER A 25 -9.66 -18.95 -8.53
CA SER A 25 -9.21 -17.61 -8.91
C SER A 25 -9.04 -16.73 -7.69
N ALA A 26 -9.91 -16.85 -6.68
CA ALA A 26 -9.77 -16.13 -5.43
C ALA A 26 -8.53 -16.56 -4.64
N LEU A 27 -8.31 -17.87 -4.46
CA LEU A 27 -7.13 -18.40 -3.77
C LEU A 27 -5.83 -18.03 -4.49
N PHE A 28 -5.79 -18.20 -5.82
CA PHE A 28 -4.64 -17.77 -6.62
C PHE A 28 -4.43 -16.26 -6.51
N GLY A 29 -5.51 -15.47 -6.61
CA GLY A 29 -5.46 -14.02 -6.48
C GLY A 29 -4.90 -13.57 -5.13
N THR A 30 -5.30 -14.23 -4.04
CA THR A 30 -4.73 -13.98 -2.71
C THR A 30 -3.25 -14.31 -2.66
N PHE A 31 -2.85 -15.50 -3.14
CA PHE A 31 -1.45 -15.87 -3.20
C PHE A 31 -0.63 -14.83 -3.98
N ALA A 32 -1.08 -14.46 -5.18
CA ALA A 32 -0.41 -13.49 -6.04
C ALA A 32 -0.33 -12.09 -5.41
N CYS A 33 -1.41 -11.58 -4.81
CA CYS A 33 -1.40 -10.29 -4.12
C CYS A 33 -0.42 -10.26 -2.94
N LEU A 34 -0.32 -11.35 -2.17
CA LEU A 34 0.63 -11.42 -1.05
C LEU A 34 2.08 -11.64 -1.54
N ALA A 35 2.27 -12.46 -2.57
CA ALA A 35 3.57 -12.73 -3.19
C ALA A 35 4.16 -11.50 -3.90
N CYS A 36 3.33 -10.64 -4.51
CA CYS A 36 3.73 -9.38 -5.14
C CYS A 36 3.55 -8.15 -4.23
N SER A 37 3.86 -8.32 -2.95
CA SER A 37 3.82 -7.25 -1.95
C SER A 37 5.11 -7.22 -1.13
N SER A 38 5.11 -6.48 -0.03
CA SER A 38 6.14 -6.52 1.00
C SER A 38 5.60 -7.06 2.34
N TYR A 39 4.38 -7.57 2.36
CA TYR A 39 3.63 -7.81 3.59
C TYR A 39 4.23 -8.89 4.47
N ILE A 40 4.86 -9.91 3.88
CA ILE A 40 5.46 -11.01 4.67
C ILE A 40 6.66 -10.53 5.46
N PHE A 41 7.49 -9.68 4.85
CA PHE A 41 8.58 -9.01 5.56
C PHE A 41 8.04 -8.13 6.68
N TRP A 42 7.07 -7.25 6.38
CA TRP A 42 6.53 -6.34 7.39
C TRP A 42 5.75 -7.06 8.50
N ALA A 43 5.22 -8.26 8.24
CA ALA A 43 4.57 -9.09 9.24
C ALA A 43 5.53 -9.54 10.35
N GLY A 44 6.80 -9.80 9.99
CA GLY A 44 7.88 -10.16 10.93
C GLY A 44 8.52 -8.97 11.65
N THR A 45 8.24 -7.74 11.22
CA THR A 45 8.70 -6.53 11.91
C THR A 45 7.56 -5.92 12.72
N ALA A 46 7.84 -5.19 13.80
CA ALA A 46 6.81 -4.50 14.60
C ALA A 46 6.46 -3.09 14.07
N LYS A 47 6.54 -2.86 12.75
CA LYS A 47 6.20 -1.57 12.12
C LYS A 47 4.74 -1.47 11.71
N ASP A 48 4.24 -0.26 11.57
CA ASP A 48 2.83 0.04 11.29
C ASP A 48 2.40 -0.25 9.83
N HIS A 49 3.32 -0.60 8.92
CA HIS A 49 3.02 -0.94 7.53
C HIS A 49 1.92 -2.00 7.38
N MET A 50 1.92 -3.03 8.22
CA MET A 50 0.88 -4.08 8.18
C MET A 50 -0.47 -3.59 8.68
N LEU A 51 -0.49 -2.68 9.66
CA LEU A 51 -1.73 -2.06 10.10
C LEU A 51 -2.31 -1.20 8.97
N THR A 52 -1.49 -0.38 8.31
CA THR A 52 -1.91 0.43 7.16
C THR A 52 -2.48 -0.43 6.04
N ALA A 53 -1.78 -1.51 5.67
CA ALA A 53 -2.24 -2.43 4.63
C ALA A 53 -3.58 -3.08 4.99
N MET A 54 -3.75 -3.51 6.24
CA MET A 54 -5.00 -4.12 6.71
C MET A 54 -6.16 -3.13 6.70
N VAL A 55 -5.97 -1.91 7.20
CA VAL A 55 -7.03 -0.89 7.23
C VAL A 55 -7.41 -0.48 5.81
N LEU A 56 -6.44 -0.30 4.91
CA LEU A 56 -6.69 -0.07 3.48
C LEU A 56 -7.43 -1.26 2.83
N ALA A 57 -7.10 -2.50 3.21
CA ALA A 57 -7.82 -3.67 2.72
C ALA A 57 -9.29 -3.65 3.11
N PHE A 58 -9.62 -3.22 4.33
CA PHE A 58 -11.02 -3.03 4.72
C PHE A 58 -11.71 -1.92 3.93
N VAL A 59 -11.06 -0.78 3.68
CA VAL A 59 -11.61 0.28 2.82
C VAL A 59 -11.97 -0.28 1.45
N ILE A 60 -11.01 -0.94 0.79
CA ILE A 60 -11.22 -1.49 -0.55
C ILE A 60 -12.28 -2.59 -0.54
N PHE A 61 -12.23 -3.50 0.42
CA PHE A 61 -13.18 -4.61 0.54
C PHE A 61 -14.61 -4.11 0.71
N PHE A 62 -14.88 -3.25 1.70
CA PHE A 62 -16.23 -2.77 1.96
C PHE A 62 -16.77 -1.93 0.80
N PHE A 63 -15.91 -1.14 0.15
CA PHE A 63 -16.36 -0.37 -1.01
C PHE A 63 -16.64 -1.25 -2.23
N ILE A 64 -15.86 -2.31 -2.47
CA ILE A 64 -16.17 -3.31 -3.51
C ILE A 64 -17.46 -4.07 -3.18
N GLN A 65 -17.72 -4.37 -1.90
CA GLN A 65 -18.99 -4.96 -1.47
C GLN A 65 -20.17 -4.02 -1.73
N TYR A 66 -19.99 -2.72 -1.50
CA TYR A 66 -20.97 -1.69 -1.86
C TYR A 66 -21.23 -1.66 -3.37
N ILE A 67 -20.19 -1.58 -4.20
CA ILE A 67 -20.34 -1.59 -5.66
C ILE A 67 -21.05 -2.87 -6.12
N SER A 68 -20.71 -4.02 -5.51
CA SER A 68 -21.24 -5.32 -5.92
C SER A 68 -22.69 -5.58 -5.50
N HIS A 69 -23.14 -5.03 -4.37
CA HIS A 69 -24.44 -5.35 -3.77
C HIS A 69 -25.35 -4.14 -3.53
N GLY A 70 -24.88 -2.91 -3.73
CA GLY A 70 -25.63 -1.67 -3.51
C GLY A 70 -25.95 -1.34 -2.03
N ARG A 71 -25.34 -2.04 -1.07
CA ARG A 71 -25.66 -1.89 0.36
C ARG A 71 -24.98 -0.67 0.97
N GLN A 72 -25.77 0.33 1.37
CA GLN A 72 -25.26 1.59 1.97
C GLN A 72 -24.45 1.37 3.25
N ARG A 73 -24.74 0.30 4.01
CA ARG A 73 -23.93 -0.10 5.18
C ARG A 73 -22.47 -0.36 4.81
N ASP A 74 -22.22 -1.00 3.67
CA ASP A 74 -20.88 -1.36 3.25
C ASP A 74 -20.11 -0.08 2.81
N ALA A 75 -20.79 0.89 2.17
CA ALA A 75 -20.21 2.22 1.94
C ALA A 75 -19.86 2.94 3.24
N ALA A 76 -20.77 2.93 4.23
CA ALA A 76 -20.52 3.56 5.53
C ALA A 76 -19.33 2.93 6.26
N LEU A 77 -19.21 1.59 6.25
CA LEU A 77 -18.07 0.88 6.82
C LEU A 77 -16.77 1.21 6.09
N SER A 78 -16.80 1.33 4.76
CA SER A 78 -15.63 1.79 4.00
C SER A 78 -15.18 3.18 4.46
N PHE A 79 -16.10 4.11 4.67
CA PHE A 79 -15.78 5.46 5.16
C PHE A 79 -15.27 5.47 6.60
N VAL A 80 -15.82 4.63 7.48
CA VAL A 80 -15.25 4.40 8.83
C VAL A 80 -13.81 3.90 8.72
N CYS A 81 -13.53 2.94 7.85
CA CYS A 81 -12.17 2.46 7.63
C CYS A 81 -11.26 3.53 7.02
N SER A 82 -11.77 4.41 6.16
CA SER A 82 -11.00 5.55 5.61
C SER A 82 -10.63 6.56 6.70
N GLY A 83 -11.55 6.85 7.63
CA GLY A 83 -11.25 7.66 8.82
C GLY A 83 -10.21 7.01 9.73
N LEU A 84 -10.29 5.69 9.92
CA LEU A 84 -9.28 4.93 10.65
C LEU A 84 -7.94 4.95 9.89
N LEU A 85 -7.94 4.98 8.57
CA LEU A 85 -6.73 5.10 7.77
C LEU A 85 -6.09 6.49 7.93
N ILE A 86 -6.86 7.57 8.07
CA ILE A 86 -6.33 8.90 8.42
C ILE A 86 -5.59 8.84 9.76
N TRP A 87 -6.11 8.08 10.71
CA TRP A 87 -5.43 7.87 11.99
C TRP A 87 -4.12 7.09 11.85
N VAL A 88 -4.12 6.00 11.09
CA VAL A 88 -2.95 5.13 10.92
C VAL A 88 -1.87 5.79 10.05
N ARG A 89 -2.25 6.37 8.92
CA ARG A 89 -1.40 7.05 7.93
C ARG A 89 -2.15 8.24 7.33
N PRO A 90 -2.01 9.44 7.92
CA PRO A 90 -2.75 10.64 7.53
C PRO A 90 -2.64 10.99 6.04
N GLU A 91 -1.43 10.89 5.47
CA GLU A 91 -1.18 11.24 4.07
C GLU A 91 -1.95 10.31 3.13
N VAL A 92 -1.90 9.00 3.39
CA VAL A 92 -2.65 8.01 2.59
C VAL A 92 -4.15 8.10 2.85
N GLY A 93 -4.54 8.18 4.12
CA GLY A 93 -5.93 8.23 4.54
C GLY A 93 -6.67 9.45 4.00
N PHE A 94 -6.01 10.61 3.94
CA PHE A 94 -6.57 11.83 3.37
C PHE A 94 -6.94 11.65 1.89
N TYR A 95 -5.97 11.23 1.07
CA TYR A 95 -6.22 11.03 -0.37
C TYR A 95 -7.21 9.89 -0.62
N VAL A 96 -7.09 8.75 0.06
CA VAL A 96 -8.03 7.64 -0.06
C VAL A 96 -9.46 8.08 0.28
N THR A 97 -9.63 8.89 1.33
CA THR A 97 -10.94 9.44 1.73
C THR A 97 -11.52 10.34 0.64
N ILE A 98 -10.73 11.28 0.11
CA ILE A 98 -11.18 12.19 -0.95
C ILE A 98 -11.60 11.40 -2.19
N PHE A 99 -10.74 10.50 -2.68
CA PHE A 99 -11.02 9.77 -3.91
C PHE A 99 -12.19 8.78 -3.75
N THR A 100 -12.32 8.12 -2.60
CA THR A 100 -13.49 7.28 -2.30
C THR A 100 -14.77 8.13 -2.23
N GLY A 101 -14.70 9.30 -1.59
CA GLY A 101 -15.79 10.26 -1.52
C GLY A 101 -16.24 10.77 -2.88
N LEU A 102 -15.29 11.18 -3.73
CA LEU A 102 -15.56 11.62 -5.10
C LEU A 102 -16.18 10.49 -5.92
N PHE A 103 -15.63 9.27 -5.85
CA PHE A 103 -16.17 8.11 -6.55
C PHE A 103 -17.60 7.79 -6.11
N PHE A 104 -17.89 7.85 -4.80
CA PHE A 104 -19.22 7.62 -4.24
C PHE A 104 -20.23 8.71 -4.64
N CYS A 105 -19.83 9.98 -4.59
CA CYS A 105 -20.72 11.12 -4.84
C CYS A 105 -21.00 11.38 -6.32
N MET A 106 -20.06 11.06 -7.22
CA MET A 106 -20.18 11.37 -8.64
C MET A 106 -21.50 10.84 -9.28
N PRO A 107 -21.92 9.58 -9.06
CA PRO A 107 -23.20 9.09 -9.55
C PRO A 107 -24.40 9.85 -8.95
N LEU A 108 -24.35 10.17 -7.65
CA LEU A 108 -25.41 10.90 -6.95
C LEU A 108 -25.57 12.33 -7.48
N ILE A 109 -24.46 13.01 -7.72
CA ILE A 109 -24.43 14.36 -8.32
C ILE A 109 -25.01 14.31 -9.74
N LYS A 110 -24.66 13.30 -10.53
CA LYS A 110 -25.22 13.12 -11.89
C LYS A 110 -26.73 12.95 -11.87
N GLN A 111 -27.29 12.21 -10.91
CA GLN A 111 -28.76 12.05 -10.77
C GLN A 111 -29.45 13.39 -10.49
N VAL A 112 -28.86 14.26 -9.66
CA VAL A 112 -29.40 15.60 -9.38
C VAL A 112 -29.32 16.50 -10.61
N ILE A 113 -28.16 16.52 -11.29
CA ILE A 113 -27.97 17.33 -12.50
C ILE A 113 -28.97 16.94 -13.59
N LYS A 114 -29.24 15.64 -13.74
CA LYS A 114 -30.23 15.10 -14.67
C LYS A 114 -31.69 15.23 -14.19
N LYS A 115 -31.92 15.79 -13.00
CA LYS A 115 -33.23 15.89 -12.34
C LYS A 115 -33.93 14.54 -12.14
N GLU A 116 -33.16 13.45 -12.06
CA GLU A 116 -33.65 12.09 -11.79
C GLU A 116 -33.98 11.89 -10.30
N ALA A 117 -33.40 12.71 -9.41
CA ALA A 117 -33.65 12.67 -7.98
C ALA A 117 -33.67 14.08 -7.36
N PRO A 118 -34.51 14.33 -6.33
CA PRO A 118 -34.53 15.60 -5.63
C PRO A 118 -33.28 15.79 -4.77
N PHE A 119 -32.79 17.03 -4.67
CA PHE A 119 -31.57 17.38 -3.92
C PHE A 119 -31.54 16.82 -2.49
N ASN A 120 -32.67 16.88 -1.77
CA ASN A 120 -32.79 16.39 -0.40
C ASN A 120 -32.57 14.87 -0.29
N HIS A 121 -32.99 14.10 -1.30
CA HIS A 121 -32.75 12.65 -1.33
C HIS A 121 -31.27 12.35 -1.56
N THR A 122 -30.62 13.10 -2.44
CA THR A 122 -29.17 12.99 -2.68
C THR A 122 -28.36 13.34 -1.45
N LEU A 123 -28.71 14.40 -0.73
CA LEU A 123 -28.04 14.78 0.52
C LEU A 123 -28.13 13.67 1.57
N LYS A 124 -29.30 13.04 1.72
CA LYS A 124 -29.48 11.87 2.59
C LYS A 124 -28.67 10.66 2.12
N SER A 125 -28.52 10.47 0.81
CA SER A 125 -27.71 9.39 0.24
C SER A 125 -26.22 9.55 0.51
N CYS A 126 -25.76 10.77 0.87
CA CYS A 126 -24.38 11.03 1.28
C CYS A 126 -24.09 10.73 2.77
N ILE A 127 -25.10 10.37 3.58
CA ILE A 127 -24.91 10.04 5.02
C ILE A 127 -23.80 9.02 5.27
N PRO A 128 -23.60 7.95 4.46
CA PRO A 128 -22.50 7.01 4.65
C PRO A 128 -21.12 7.66 4.77
N MET A 129 -20.88 8.80 4.10
CA MET A 129 -19.62 9.54 4.16
C MET A 129 -19.31 10.07 5.57
N ALA A 130 -20.32 10.33 6.39
CA ALA A 130 -20.12 10.76 7.78
C ALA A 130 -19.41 9.67 8.61
N GLY A 131 -19.38 8.42 8.14
CA GLY A 131 -18.59 7.35 8.73
C GLY A 131 -17.10 7.70 8.90
N VAL A 132 -16.53 8.56 8.05
CA VAL A 132 -15.14 9.03 8.18
C VAL A 132 -14.89 9.63 9.56
N PHE A 133 -15.83 10.43 10.08
CA PHE A 133 -15.65 11.07 11.38
C PHE A 133 -15.64 10.06 12.53
N LEU A 134 -16.45 9.00 12.43
CA LEU A 134 -16.44 7.90 13.41
C LEU A 134 -15.10 7.15 13.36
N GLY A 135 -14.59 6.89 12.16
CA GLY A 135 -13.28 6.26 11.96
C GLY A 135 -12.10 7.11 12.45
N ALA A 136 -12.19 8.42 12.30
CA ALA A 136 -11.16 9.38 12.69
C ALA A 136 -11.18 9.75 14.18
N VAL A 137 -12.11 9.20 14.99
CA VAL A 137 -12.16 9.44 16.45
C VAL A 137 -10.79 9.21 17.12
N PRO A 138 -10.04 8.12 16.85
CA PRO A 138 -8.71 7.93 17.44
C PRO A 138 -7.70 9.03 17.06
N PHE A 139 -7.80 9.60 15.85
CA PHE A 139 -6.97 10.72 15.42
C PHE A 139 -7.27 11.98 16.23
N PHE A 140 -8.55 12.34 16.39
CA PHE A 140 -8.94 13.51 17.17
C PHE A 140 -8.59 13.36 18.65
N ILE A 141 -8.84 12.19 19.24
CA ILE A 141 -8.47 11.90 20.63
C ILE A 141 -6.95 12.06 20.81
N ASN A 142 -6.16 11.49 19.90
CA ASN A 142 -4.71 11.58 19.99
C ASN A 142 -4.21 13.03 19.93
N ASN A 143 -4.76 13.85 19.03
CA ASN A 143 -4.37 15.24 18.91
C ASN A 143 -4.77 16.04 20.16
N ILE A 144 -6.00 15.86 20.68
CA ILE A 144 -6.44 16.49 21.93
C ILE A 144 -5.53 16.11 23.11
N LEU A 145 -5.12 14.84 23.21
CA LEU A 145 -4.29 14.40 24.33
C LEU A 145 -2.88 14.99 24.27
N ILE A 146 -2.29 15.10 23.08
CA ILE A 146 -0.88 15.45 22.90
C ILE A 146 -0.70 16.93 22.52
N SER A 147 -1.27 17.39 21.41
CA SER A 147 -1.13 18.78 20.96
C SER A 147 -2.11 19.74 21.64
N LYS A 148 -3.06 19.21 22.43
CA LYS A 148 -4.19 19.96 23.03
C LYS A 148 -5.07 20.65 22.00
N ASN A 149 -4.95 20.26 20.73
CA ASN A 149 -5.73 20.80 19.62
C ASN A 149 -6.27 19.63 18.79
N TRP A 150 -7.59 19.54 18.66
CA TRP A 150 -8.32 18.61 17.80
C TRP A 150 -7.80 18.48 16.36
N LEU A 151 -7.42 19.57 15.70
CA LEU A 151 -7.11 19.56 14.26
C LEU A 151 -5.61 19.61 13.94
N VAL A 152 -4.78 20.08 14.87
CA VAL A 152 -3.32 20.10 14.68
C VAL A 152 -2.74 18.75 15.13
N PRO A 153 -2.27 17.91 14.19
CA PRO A 153 -1.73 16.62 14.54
C PRO A 153 -0.32 16.71 15.12
N VAL A 154 0.01 15.74 15.96
CA VAL A 154 1.29 15.64 16.66
C VAL A 154 2.51 15.63 15.73
N PHE A 155 2.36 15.10 14.52
CA PHE A 155 3.47 15.03 13.56
C PHE A 155 3.77 16.37 12.88
N ASP A 156 2.88 17.37 13.01
CA ASP A 156 3.10 18.74 12.54
C ASP A 156 3.73 19.63 13.63
N LEU A 157 3.90 19.12 14.85
CA LEU A 157 4.61 19.86 15.89
C LEU A 157 6.08 20.02 15.49
N PRO A 158 6.68 21.22 15.71
CA PRO A 158 8.05 21.48 15.32
C PRO A 158 9.00 20.47 15.96
N ARG A 159 9.85 19.87 15.12
CA ARG A 159 10.82 18.85 15.53
C ARG A 159 12.25 19.36 15.55
N SER A 160 12.51 20.65 15.36
CA SER A 160 13.90 21.15 15.33
C SER A 160 14.29 21.65 16.71
N ALA A 161 15.29 21.02 17.33
CA ALA A 161 16.17 21.74 18.25
C ALA A 161 17.11 22.58 17.40
N ILE A 162 17.18 23.88 17.67
CA ILE A 162 18.28 24.70 17.20
C ILE A 162 19.46 24.35 18.11
N ASP A 163 20.30 23.40 17.69
CA ASP A 163 21.63 23.29 18.28
C ASP A 163 22.38 24.56 17.87
N SER A 164 22.68 25.41 18.86
CA SER A 164 23.45 26.64 18.73
C SER A 164 24.89 26.32 18.28
N GLY A 165 25.06 26.04 16.99
CA GLY A 165 26.36 25.74 16.36
C GLY A 165 26.34 24.72 15.21
N SER A 166 25.20 24.05 14.94
CA SER A 166 25.08 23.04 13.88
C SER A 166 24.27 23.58 12.70
N ALA A 167 24.85 23.57 11.49
CA ALA A 167 24.15 23.90 10.25
C ALA A 167 23.12 22.83 9.81
N THR A 168 23.02 21.73 10.55
CA THR A 168 22.10 20.62 10.31
C THR A 168 21.08 20.52 11.43
N THR A 169 19.82 20.84 11.12
CA THR A 169 18.67 20.60 12.00
C THR A 169 18.42 19.10 12.10
N ILE A 170 18.85 18.50 13.21
CA ILE A 170 18.51 17.10 13.51
C ILE A 170 17.08 17.08 14.07
N PRO A 171 16.14 16.31 13.49
CA PRO A 171 14.80 16.19 14.03
C PRO A 171 14.85 15.55 15.42
N LEU A 172 14.26 16.23 16.41
CA LEU A 172 14.05 15.75 17.76
C LEU A 172 13.33 14.40 17.73
N PRO A 173 13.80 13.41 18.50
CA PRO A 173 13.04 12.22 18.84
C PRO A 173 11.65 12.61 19.33
N ILE A 174 10.61 11.90 18.89
CA ILE A 174 9.24 12.30 19.19
C ILE A 174 8.91 12.14 20.68
N SER A 175 9.65 11.30 21.42
CA SER A 175 9.59 11.28 22.88
C SER A 175 9.94 12.63 23.50
N GLN A 176 10.87 13.37 22.90
CA GLN A 176 11.29 14.70 23.34
C GLN A 176 10.27 15.77 22.94
N VAL A 177 9.74 15.70 21.70
CA VAL A 177 8.67 16.59 21.20
C VAL A 177 7.41 16.51 22.08
N VAL A 178 7.01 15.30 22.48
CA VAL A 178 5.83 15.07 23.31
C VAL A 178 6.07 15.38 24.79
N SER A 179 7.34 15.46 25.22
CA SER A 179 7.66 15.82 26.60
C SER A 179 7.95 17.31 26.81
N ASP A 180 8.12 18.07 25.72
CA ASP A 180 8.46 19.49 25.79
C ASP A 180 7.20 20.36 25.88
N PRO A 181 6.93 21.01 27.03
CA PRO A 181 5.77 21.87 27.19
C PRO A 181 5.78 23.08 26.26
N SER A 182 6.96 23.57 25.85
CA SER A 182 7.05 24.74 24.97
C SER A 182 6.51 24.44 23.57
N ILE A 183 6.80 23.25 23.04
CA ILE A 183 6.32 22.77 21.74
C ILE A 183 4.83 22.44 21.78
N ILE A 184 4.36 21.81 22.87
CA ILE A 184 2.94 21.49 23.05
C ILE A 184 2.10 22.76 23.18
N ASN A 185 2.58 23.74 23.95
CA ASN A 185 1.85 24.99 24.20
C ASN A 185 1.68 25.84 22.94
N GLU A 186 2.55 25.71 21.94
CA GLU A 186 2.42 26.38 20.65
C GLU A 186 1.14 25.95 19.91
N ALA A 187 0.81 24.65 19.91
CA ALA A 187 -0.43 24.15 19.31
C ALA A 187 -1.65 24.36 20.23
N ALA A 188 -1.45 24.27 21.55
CA ALA A 188 -2.51 24.45 22.54
C ALA A 188 -3.06 25.89 22.60
N GLY A 189 -2.20 26.87 22.32
CA GLY A 189 -2.55 28.30 22.36
C GLY A 189 -3.34 28.80 21.14
N LEU A 190 -3.46 28.00 20.08
CA LEU A 190 -4.15 28.40 18.85
C LEU A 190 -5.66 28.43 19.07
N ASN A 191 -6.29 29.57 18.79
CA ASN A 191 -7.75 29.65 18.70
C ASN A 191 -8.23 29.04 17.37
N ILE A 192 -9.55 28.99 17.15
CA ILE A 192 -10.12 28.41 15.92
C ILE A 192 -9.76 29.19 14.65
N PHE A 193 -9.60 30.52 14.75
CA PHE A 193 -9.23 31.39 13.64
C PHE A 193 -7.75 31.24 13.24
N ASP A 194 -6.89 30.77 14.14
CA ASP A 194 -5.48 30.46 13.85
C ASP A 194 -5.28 28.99 13.45
N THR A 195 -6.10 28.10 14.00
CA THR A 195 -6.06 26.66 13.71
C THR A 195 -6.46 26.37 12.25
N LEU A 196 -7.50 27.01 11.73
CA LEU A 196 -7.98 26.76 10.37
C LEU A 196 -6.97 27.15 9.28
N PRO A 197 -6.34 28.35 9.31
CA PRO A 197 -5.26 28.69 8.40
C PRO A 197 -4.07 27.73 8.48
N ARG A 198 -3.64 27.32 9.69
CA ARG A 198 -2.56 26.33 9.86
C ARG A 198 -2.91 24.99 9.21
N VAL A 199 -4.09 24.46 9.47
CA VAL A 199 -4.56 23.21 8.85
C VAL A 199 -4.65 23.34 7.32
N TRP A 200 -5.11 24.50 6.83
CA TRP A 200 -5.12 24.79 5.40
C TRP A 200 -3.70 24.83 4.82
N GLU A 201 -2.75 25.47 5.49
CA GLU A 201 -1.34 25.48 5.11
C GLU A 201 -0.76 24.06 5.07
N MET A 202 -1.07 23.23 6.07
CA MET A 202 -0.64 21.83 6.08
C MET A 202 -1.19 21.04 4.89
N ILE A 203 -2.48 21.17 4.60
CA ILE A 203 -3.14 20.49 3.48
C ILE A 203 -2.56 20.98 2.16
N THR A 204 -2.43 22.29 1.98
CA THR A 204 -1.88 22.88 0.75
C THR A 204 -0.42 22.50 0.57
N HIS A 205 0.40 22.51 1.63
CA HIS A 205 1.77 22.04 1.59
C HIS A 205 1.84 20.54 1.24
N ALA A 206 0.97 19.71 1.81
CA ALA A 206 0.89 18.28 1.49
C ALA A 206 0.43 18.00 0.04
N ILE A 207 -0.37 18.89 -0.57
CA ILE A 207 -0.81 18.74 -1.96
C ILE A 207 0.23 19.31 -2.92
N PHE A 208 0.62 20.58 -2.75
CA PHE A 208 1.37 21.32 -3.76
C PHE A 208 2.88 21.07 -3.73
N ARG A 209 3.49 20.77 -2.57
CA ARG A 209 4.93 20.46 -2.51
C ARG A 209 5.29 19.18 -3.27
N GLY A 210 4.32 18.29 -3.47
CA GLY A 210 4.48 17.09 -4.29
C GLY A 210 4.78 17.38 -5.76
N PHE A 211 4.32 18.51 -6.29
CA PHE A 211 4.46 18.83 -7.70
C PHE A 211 5.77 19.58 -7.98
N SER A 212 6.90 18.99 -7.62
CA SER A 212 8.23 19.44 -8.03
C SER A 212 8.81 18.52 -9.10
N PHE A 213 9.70 19.04 -9.94
CA PHE A 213 10.42 18.23 -10.94
C PHE A 213 11.17 17.06 -10.28
N ASP A 214 11.84 17.33 -9.17
CA ASP A 214 12.58 16.32 -8.41
C ASP A 214 11.69 15.20 -7.90
N ASN A 215 10.45 15.49 -7.47
CA ASN A 215 9.51 14.47 -7.01
C ASN A 215 8.86 13.70 -8.19
N ILE A 216 8.48 14.40 -9.26
CA ILE A 216 7.72 13.82 -10.39
C ILE A 216 8.62 13.00 -11.32
N VAL A 217 9.85 13.45 -11.58
CA VAL A 217 10.72 12.82 -12.57
C VAL A 217 11.75 11.93 -11.88
N SER A 218 12.70 12.53 -11.17
CA SER A 218 13.79 11.77 -10.52
C SER A 218 13.25 10.84 -9.43
N GLY A 219 12.47 11.41 -8.50
CA GLY A 219 11.89 10.71 -7.38
C GLY A 219 10.94 9.60 -7.80
N PHE A 220 9.98 9.86 -8.68
CA PHE A 220 9.04 8.83 -9.14
C PHE A 220 9.72 7.75 -9.96
N TYR A 221 10.66 8.08 -10.87
CA TYR A 221 11.36 7.07 -11.65
C TYR A 221 12.21 6.15 -10.77
N GLY A 222 13.04 6.73 -9.88
CA GLY A 222 13.87 5.96 -8.96
C GLY A 222 13.03 5.18 -7.94
N VAL A 223 12.03 5.86 -7.37
CA VAL A 223 10.69 5.35 -6.99
C VAL A 223 10.28 3.97 -7.50
N MET A 224 10.00 3.93 -8.80
CA MET A 224 9.31 2.81 -9.40
C MET A 224 10.26 1.70 -9.83
N VAL A 225 11.48 2.03 -10.27
CA VAL A 225 12.37 1.08 -10.95
C VAL A 225 13.72 0.93 -10.23
N PHE A 226 14.53 1.99 -10.21
CA PHE A 226 15.93 1.95 -9.76
C PHE A 226 16.23 3.06 -8.75
N PRO A 227 16.09 2.76 -7.45
CA PRO A 227 16.38 3.72 -6.39
C PRO A 227 17.86 4.05 -6.33
N GLU A 228 18.20 5.31 -6.08
CA GLU A 228 19.60 5.74 -5.92
C GLU A 228 20.26 5.13 -4.68
N ASN A 229 19.48 4.84 -3.63
CA ASN A 229 19.94 4.19 -2.40
C ASN A 229 20.25 2.67 -2.54
N GLY A 230 20.18 2.09 -3.75
CA GLY A 230 20.44 0.68 -3.99
C GLY A 230 19.31 -0.29 -3.64
N ASN A 231 18.22 0.16 -2.99
CA ASN A 231 17.07 -0.69 -2.62
C ASN A 231 16.25 -1.16 -3.85
N ILE A 232 15.21 -1.97 -3.63
CA ILE A 232 14.36 -2.52 -4.70
C ILE A 232 13.24 -1.55 -5.14
N GLY A 233 13.04 -1.47 -6.47
CA GLY A 233 11.93 -0.81 -7.18
C GLY A 233 10.53 -1.22 -6.71
N PHE A 234 9.56 -0.30 -6.65
CA PHE A 234 8.16 -0.69 -6.43
C PHE A 234 7.66 -1.69 -7.49
N LEU A 235 7.98 -1.45 -8.77
CA LEU A 235 7.56 -2.31 -9.88
C LEU A 235 8.30 -3.67 -9.89
N VAL A 236 9.45 -3.76 -9.25
CA VAL A 236 10.16 -5.03 -9.05
C VAL A 236 9.50 -5.86 -7.94
N MET A 237 8.97 -5.21 -6.91
CA MET A 237 8.18 -5.89 -5.86
C MET A 237 6.75 -6.21 -6.30
N CYS A 238 6.18 -5.44 -7.22
CA CYS A 238 4.82 -5.61 -7.72
C CYS A 238 4.79 -5.77 -9.26
N PRO A 239 5.53 -6.72 -9.85
CA PRO A 239 5.67 -6.79 -11.31
C PRO A 239 4.35 -7.17 -12.00
N LEU A 240 3.41 -7.76 -11.26
CA LEU A 240 2.10 -8.13 -11.75
C LEU A 240 1.31 -6.94 -12.33
N ILE A 241 1.54 -5.72 -11.81
CA ILE A 241 0.88 -4.51 -12.36
C ILE A 241 1.34 -4.21 -13.78
N ILE A 242 2.61 -4.44 -14.12
CA ILE A 242 3.11 -4.26 -15.48
C ILE A 242 2.43 -5.26 -16.40
N ILE A 243 2.40 -6.54 -15.99
CA ILE A 243 1.74 -7.61 -16.76
C ILE A 243 0.26 -7.30 -16.96
N ALA A 244 -0.43 -6.80 -15.94
CA ALA A 244 -1.83 -6.39 -16.04
C ALA A 244 -2.04 -5.20 -16.99
N LEU A 245 -1.17 -4.20 -16.98
CA LEU A 245 -1.25 -3.06 -17.90
C LEU A 245 -1.01 -3.48 -19.35
N VAL A 246 -0.03 -4.37 -19.60
CA VAL A 246 0.20 -4.97 -20.93
C VAL A 246 -1.03 -5.77 -21.37
N ALA A 247 -1.60 -6.57 -20.48
CA ALA A 247 -2.83 -7.30 -20.74
C ALA A 247 -4.01 -6.37 -21.07
N LEU A 248 -4.18 -5.31 -20.29
CA LEU A 248 -5.22 -4.31 -20.51
C LEU A 248 -5.08 -3.66 -21.88
N ALA A 249 -3.85 -3.30 -22.29
CA ALA A 249 -3.58 -2.73 -23.61
C ALA A 249 -3.92 -3.71 -24.75
N LEU A 250 -3.49 -4.97 -24.65
CA LEU A 250 -3.66 -5.98 -25.70
C LEU A 250 -5.11 -6.48 -25.86
N TRP A 251 -5.85 -6.58 -24.75
CA TRP A 251 -7.22 -7.11 -24.72
C TRP A 251 -8.27 -6.07 -24.28
N ASN A 252 -8.00 -4.78 -24.53
CA ASN A 252 -8.90 -3.68 -24.14
C ASN A 252 -10.35 -3.87 -24.60
N ARG A 253 -10.58 -4.49 -25.77
CA ARG A 253 -11.92 -4.77 -26.32
C ARG A 253 -12.70 -5.78 -25.49
N LYS A 254 -12.05 -6.85 -25.02
CA LYS A 254 -12.68 -7.84 -24.15
C LYS A 254 -13.01 -7.22 -22.79
N ILE A 255 -12.10 -6.39 -22.27
CA ILE A 255 -12.28 -5.69 -20.97
C ILE A 255 -13.34 -4.59 -21.07
N SER A 256 -13.46 -3.90 -22.20
CA SER A 256 -14.50 -2.89 -22.40
C SER A 256 -15.89 -3.47 -22.59
N GLN A 257 -16.02 -4.77 -22.87
CA GLN A 257 -17.28 -5.50 -22.95
C GLN A 257 -17.78 -6.03 -21.59
N LEU A 258 -17.04 -5.80 -20.50
CA LEU A 258 -17.46 -6.20 -19.17
C LEU A 258 -18.75 -5.48 -18.73
N SER A 259 -19.47 -6.11 -17.80
CA SER A 259 -20.65 -5.53 -17.15
C SER A 259 -20.32 -4.20 -16.45
N ALA A 260 -21.32 -3.33 -16.28
CA ALA A 260 -21.15 -2.03 -15.62
C ALA A 260 -20.51 -2.17 -14.22
N ASN A 261 -21.00 -3.11 -13.42
CA ASN A 261 -20.46 -3.41 -12.09
C ASN A 261 -18.95 -3.76 -12.13
N ASN A 262 -18.52 -4.64 -13.05
CA ASN A 262 -17.10 -4.98 -13.18
C ASN A 262 -16.25 -3.78 -13.61
N LYS A 263 -16.78 -2.92 -14.49
CA LYS A 263 -16.09 -1.68 -14.90
C LYS A 263 -15.93 -0.72 -13.72
N GLU A 264 -16.96 -0.59 -12.88
CA GLU A 264 -16.90 0.24 -11.68
C GLU A 264 -15.86 -0.29 -10.68
N ILE A 265 -15.81 -1.61 -10.45
CA ILE A 265 -14.77 -2.23 -9.61
C ILE A 265 -13.37 -1.94 -10.16
N GLY A 266 -13.15 -2.17 -11.46
CA GLY A 266 -11.85 -1.90 -12.11
C GLY A 266 -11.44 -0.43 -12.02
N LEU A 267 -12.39 0.49 -12.25
CA LEU A 267 -12.16 1.93 -12.13
C LEU A 267 -11.87 2.34 -10.69
N PHE A 268 -12.61 1.80 -9.71
CA PHE A 268 -12.39 2.06 -8.30
C PHE A 268 -10.99 1.62 -7.86
N LEU A 269 -10.57 0.40 -8.22
CA LEU A 269 -9.22 -0.09 -7.93
C LEU A 269 -8.14 0.82 -8.54
N PHE A 270 -8.31 1.24 -9.80
CA PHE A 270 -7.41 2.19 -10.44
C PHE A 270 -7.36 3.54 -9.72
N VAL A 271 -8.52 4.06 -9.31
CA VAL A 271 -8.64 5.28 -8.51
C VAL A 271 -7.93 5.15 -7.15
N MET A 272 -8.00 3.99 -6.50
CA MET A 272 -7.26 3.73 -5.25
C MET A 272 -5.75 3.70 -5.46
N ILE A 273 -5.27 3.16 -6.58
CA ILE A 273 -3.85 3.25 -6.96
C ILE A 273 -3.44 4.72 -7.03
N LEU A 274 -4.16 5.54 -7.81
CA LEU A 274 -3.87 6.97 -7.95
C LEU A 274 -3.90 7.70 -6.59
N ALA A 275 -4.90 7.44 -5.74
CA ALA A 275 -5.01 8.07 -4.43
C ALA A 275 -3.77 7.83 -3.56
N ILE A 276 -3.25 6.60 -3.55
CA ILE A 276 -2.07 6.27 -2.73
C ILE A 276 -0.81 6.91 -3.32
N PHE A 277 -0.62 6.85 -4.64
CA PHE A 277 0.53 7.49 -5.29
C PHE A 277 0.55 9.00 -5.09
N LEU A 278 -0.61 9.66 -5.14
CA LEU A 278 -0.73 11.09 -4.84
C LEU A 278 -0.47 11.39 -3.36
N GLY A 279 -0.89 10.51 -2.45
CA GLY A 279 -0.57 10.63 -1.02
C GLY A 279 0.93 10.61 -0.71
N TYR A 280 1.72 9.89 -1.52
CA TYR A 280 3.17 9.81 -1.38
C TYR A 280 3.96 10.75 -2.31
N LEU A 281 3.29 11.48 -3.21
CA LEU A 281 3.92 12.37 -4.18
C LEU A 281 4.94 13.36 -3.56
N PRO A 282 4.66 14.01 -2.41
CA PRO A 282 5.62 14.89 -1.74
C PRO A 282 6.89 14.23 -1.22
N GLN A 283 6.91 12.91 -1.13
CA GLN A 283 7.97 12.12 -0.51
C GLN A 283 8.77 11.32 -1.53
N PHE A 284 8.48 11.38 -2.84
CA PHE A 284 9.17 10.54 -3.82
C PHE A 284 10.67 10.80 -3.91
N TYR A 285 11.09 12.07 -3.94
CA TYR A 285 12.51 12.38 -4.00
C TYR A 285 13.24 11.89 -2.73
N SER A 286 12.70 12.17 -1.54
CA SER A 286 13.31 11.71 -0.29
C SER A 286 13.33 10.18 -0.19
N MET A 287 12.29 9.49 -0.65
CA MET A 287 12.26 8.02 -0.72
C MET A 287 13.26 7.44 -1.73
N ASN A 288 13.66 8.19 -2.75
CA ASN A 288 14.65 7.74 -3.74
C ASN A 288 16.07 7.68 -3.14
N ILE A 289 16.44 8.72 -2.38
CA ILE A 289 17.80 8.90 -1.84
C ILE A 289 17.96 8.43 -0.39
N SER A 290 16.87 8.23 0.35
CA SER A 290 16.93 7.86 1.77
C SER A 290 17.61 6.51 1.96
N LEU A 291 18.64 6.45 2.81
CA LEU A 291 19.26 5.18 3.23
C LEU A 291 18.34 4.36 4.15
N GLY A 292 17.30 4.97 4.70
CA GLY A 292 16.22 4.32 5.44
C GLY A 292 16.69 3.42 6.58
N VAL A 293 15.87 2.42 6.91
CA VAL A 293 16.31 1.26 7.69
C VAL A 293 16.40 0.10 6.72
N LEU A 294 17.62 -0.33 6.40
CA LEU A 294 17.86 -1.41 5.44
C LEU A 294 17.35 -2.76 5.97
N PRO A 295 16.64 -3.56 5.15
CA PRO A 295 16.26 -3.30 3.76
C PRO A 295 15.02 -2.39 3.69
N ASP A 296 15.15 -1.22 3.03
CA ASP A 296 14.03 -0.27 2.85
C ASP A 296 13.18 -0.70 1.66
N MET A 297 12.21 -1.58 1.92
CA MET A 297 11.14 -1.90 0.98
C MET A 297 10.08 -0.81 1.03
N ARG A 298 10.42 0.35 0.42
CA ARG A 298 9.75 1.66 0.53
C ARG A 298 8.29 1.71 0.96
N TYR A 299 7.99 2.82 1.64
CA TYR A 299 6.72 3.25 2.24
C TYR A 299 5.44 3.11 1.37
N LEU A 300 5.55 2.83 0.08
CA LEU A 300 4.46 2.46 -0.84
C LEU A 300 3.81 1.09 -0.55
N THR A 301 4.05 0.51 0.62
CA THR A 301 3.44 -0.75 1.06
C THR A 301 1.91 -0.81 0.89
N PRO A 302 1.15 0.29 1.13
CA PRO A 302 -0.29 0.30 0.86
C PRO A 302 -0.63 0.14 -0.63
N ALA A 303 0.22 0.61 -1.55
CA ALA A 303 -0.06 0.57 -2.99
C ALA A 303 -0.01 -0.85 -3.58
N TYR A 304 0.71 -1.78 -2.95
CA TYR A 304 0.77 -3.18 -3.41
C TYR A 304 -0.61 -3.83 -3.48
N LEU A 305 -1.50 -3.51 -2.54
CA LEU A 305 -2.82 -4.11 -2.48
C LEU A 305 -3.73 -3.76 -3.67
N PRO A 306 -4.07 -2.48 -3.93
CA PRO A 306 -4.92 -2.16 -5.07
C PRO A 306 -4.24 -2.48 -6.41
N CYS A 307 -2.90 -2.39 -6.51
CA CYS A 307 -2.17 -2.86 -7.70
C CYS A 307 -2.34 -4.37 -7.91
N GLY A 308 -2.16 -5.18 -6.87
CA GLY A 308 -2.35 -6.64 -6.92
C GLY A 308 -3.79 -7.01 -7.28
N LEU A 309 -4.77 -6.43 -6.59
CA LEU A 309 -6.20 -6.66 -6.87
C LEU A 309 -6.59 -6.25 -8.28
N PHE A 310 -6.13 -5.08 -8.74
CA PHE A 310 -6.35 -4.62 -10.11
C PHE A 310 -5.72 -5.58 -11.12
N SER A 311 -4.53 -6.09 -10.82
CA SER A 311 -3.85 -7.03 -11.70
C SER A 311 -4.62 -8.35 -11.83
N ILE A 312 -5.09 -8.91 -10.72
CA ILE A 312 -5.93 -10.12 -10.72
C ILE A 312 -7.27 -9.88 -11.41
N PHE A 313 -7.88 -8.71 -11.19
CA PHE A 313 -9.09 -8.32 -11.90
C PHE A 313 -8.89 -8.37 -13.42
N ILE A 314 -7.81 -7.81 -13.95
CA ILE A 314 -7.52 -7.83 -15.39
C ILE A 314 -7.16 -9.24 -15.86
N LEU A 315 -6.22 -9.92 -15.18
CA LEU A 315 -5.70 -11.22 -15.61
C LEU A 315 -6.77 -12.30 -15.61
N THR A 316 -7.78 -12.23 -14.74
CA THR A 316 -8.89 -13.20 -14.77
C THR A 316 -9.84 -13.03 -15.97
N LYS A 317 -9.64 -12.00 -16.81
CA LYS A 317 -10.46 -11.71 -18.00
C LYS A 317 -9.71 -11.89 -19.32
N VAL A 318 -8.45 -12.34 -19.28
CA VAL A 318 -7.62 -12.56 -20.47
C VAL A 318 -7.67 -14.02 -20.92
N PRO A 319 -7.47 -14.32 -22.22
CA PRO A 319 -7.68 -15.67 -22.77
C PRO A 319 -6.72 -16.73 -22.24
N PHE A 320 -5.52 -16.38 -21.78
CA PHE A 320 -4.54 -17.35 -21.27
C PHE A 320 -4.76 -17.75 -19.80
N PHE A 321 -5.65 -17.07 -19.09
CA PHE A 321 -5.92 -17.36 -17.68
C PHE A 321 -7.09 -18.35 -17.53
N LYS A 322 -6.87 -19.61 -17.93
CA LYS A 322 -7.93 -20.64 -17.97
C LYS A 322 -7.95 -21.58 -16.75
N SER A 323 -6.81 -21.82 -16.10
CA SER A 323 -6.67 -22.87 -15.07
C SER A 323 -6.09 -22.35 -13.74
N PRO A 324 -6.84 -21.51 -13.00
CA PRO A 324 -6.36 -20.91 -11.74
C PRO A 324 -5.94 -21.93 -10.69
N ARG A 325 -6.61 -23.10 -10.63
CA ARG A 325 -6.23 -24.21 -9.75
C ARG A 325 -4.81 -24.69 -10.03
N ASN A 326 -4.47 -24.92 -11.30
CA ASN A 326 -3.14 -25.38 -11.68
C ASN A 326 -2.10 -24.32 -11.35
N TYR A 327 -2.38 -23.04 -11.64
CA TYR A 327 -1.46 -21.94 -11.32
C TYR A 327 -1.19 -21.82 -9.83
N LEU A 328 -2.22 -22.02 -8.98
CA LEU A 328 -2.05 -22.09 -7.54
C LEU A 328 -1.20 -23.30 -7.13
N THR A 329 -1.49 -24.49 -7.66
CA THR A 329 -0.70 -25.70 -7.36
C THR A 329 0.77 -25.52 -7.73
N TYR A 330 1.06 -24.98 -8.91
CA TYR A 330 2.43 -24.68 -9.35
C TYR A 330 3.07 -23.59 -8.49
N GLY A 331 2.32 -22.56 -8.10
CA GLY A 331 2.77 -21.53 -7.17
C GLY A 331 3.20 -22.13 -5.83
N LEU A 332 2.40 -23.03 -5.26
CA LEU A 332 2.70 -23.68 -3.98
C LEU A 332 3.88 -24.66 -4.09
N ILE A 333 3.90 -25.52 -5.10
CA ILE A 333 5.01 -26.45 -5.32
C ILE A 333 6.30 -25.68 -5.58
N GLY A 334 6.25 -24.67 -6.47
CA GLY A 334 7.39 -23.84 -6.79
C GLY A 334 7.87 -23.03 -5.60
N THR A 335 6.98 -22.56 -4.73
CA THR A 335 7.36 -21.93 -3.45
C THR A 335 8.20 -22.89 -2.58
N VAL A 336 7.78 -24.15 -2.45
CA VAL A 336 8.49 -25.15 -1.63
C VAL A 336 9.84 -25.55 -2.23
N VAL A 337 9.98 -25.54 -3.57
CA VAL A 337 11.18 -26.02 -4.26
C VAL A 337 12.14 -24.88 -4.61
N ILE A 338 11.65 -23.84 -5.28
CA ILE A 338 12.46 -22.76 -5.85
C ILE A 338 12.97 -21.81 -4.77
N ILE A 339 12.16 -21.49 -3.74
CA ILE A 339 12.62 -20.59 -2.67
C ILE A 339 13.86 -21.15 -1.98
N PRO A 340 13.90 -22.42 -1.50
CA PRO A 340 15.13 -22.97 -0.92
C PRO A 340 16.29 -22.95 -1.91
N VAL A 341 16.08 -23.32 -3.18
CA VAL A 341 17.14 -23.32 -4.20
C VAL A 341 17.71 -21.91 -4.40
N LEU A 342 16.87 -20.89 -4.57
CA LEU A 342 17.32 -19.50 -4.71
C LEU A 342 17.97 -19.00 -3.43
N PHE A 343 17.46 -19.39 -2.26
CA PHE A 343 18.06 -19.06 -0.98
C PHE A 343 19.48 -19.64 -0.84
N PHE A 344 19.66 -20.93 -1.15
CA PHE A 344 20.98 -21.58 -1.16
C PHE A 344 21.90 -20.96 -2.20
N LEU A 345 21.40 -20.64 -3.39
CA LEU A 345 22.16 -19.93 -4.42
C LEU A 345 22.67 -18.58 -3.90
N MET A 346 21.80 -17.80 -3.24
CA MET A 346 22.20 -16.50 -2.68
C MET A 346 23.22 -16.64 -1.56
N VAL A 347 23.07 -17.63 -0.68
CA VAL A 347 23.94 -17.80 0.51
C VAL A 347 25.30 -18.41 0.18
N PHE A 348 25.40 -19.28 -0.84
CA PHE A 348 26.63 -20.02 -1.12
C PHE A 348 27.36 -19.58 -2.40
N VAL A 349 26.64 -19.07 -3.39
CA VAL A 349 27.23 -18.70 -4.69
C VAL A 349 27.45 -17.20 -4.80
N HIS A 350 26.62 -16.38 -4.15
CA HIS A 350 26.73 -14.91 -4.16
C HIS A 350 26.88 -14.34 -5.58
N PRO A 351 25.96 -14.65 -6.53
CA PRO A 351 26.20 -14.42 -7.95
C PRO A 351 26.59 -12.98 -8.28
N PHE A 352 25.99 -12.00 -7.59
CA PHE A 352 26.25 -10.56 -7.76
C PHE A 352 26.88 -9.93 -6.51
N GLY A 353 27.52 -10.72 -5.64
CA GLY A 353 28.13 -10.28 -4.38
C GLY A 353 27.44 -10.84 -3.13
N ASP A 354 28.14 -10.75 -2.00
CA ASP A 354 27.75 -11.29 -0.69
C ASP A 354 27.00 -10.28 0.20
N GLN A 355 26.95 -9.02 -0.23
CA GLN A 355 26.22 -7.94 0.44
C GLN A 355 24.78 -7.79 -0.08
N TYR A 356 23.95 -7.07 0.68
CA TYR A 356 22.55 -6.82 0.35
C TYR A 356 22.34 -6.26 -1.06
N GLU A 357 23.21 -5.33 -1.49
CA GLU A 357 23.16 -4.71 -2.81
C GLU A 357 23.29 -5.76 -3.93
N GLY A 358 24.15 -6.76 -3.74
CA GLY A 358 24.32 -7.89 -4.67
C GLY A 358 23.05 -8.74 -4.78
N TYR A 359 22.43 -9.11 -3.66
CA TYR A 359 21.17 -9.84 -3.67
C TYR A 359 20.04 -9.02 -4.31
N ALA A 360 19.93 -7.74 -3.96
CA ALA A 360 18.94 -6.85 -4.54
C ALA A 360 19.13 -6.71 -6.06
N ALA A 361 20.37 -6.59 -6.53
CA ALA A 361 20.70 -6.54 -7.96
C ALA A 361 20.33 -7.84 -8.68
N PHE A 362 20.60 -9.00 -8.08
CA PHE A 362 20.22 -10.30 -8.64
C PHE A 362 18.70 -10.40 -8.84
N PHE A 363 17.92 -10.13 -7.80
CA PHE A 363 16.46 -10.21 -7.90
C PHE A 363 15.87 -9.16 -8.84
N LYS A 364 16.41 -7.93 -8.87
CA LYS A 364 16.04 -6.92 -9.89
C LYS A 364 16.24 -7.47 -11.29
N PHE A 365 17.42 -8.04 -11.57
CA PHE A 365 17.75 -8.58 -12.89
C PHE A 365 16.81 -9.71 -13.31
N VAL A 366 16.59 -10.71 -12.43
CA VAL A 366 15.74 -11.86 -12.74
C VAL A 366 14.29 -11.43 -12.95
N ILE A 367 13.72 -10.63 -12.04
CA ILE A 367 12.32 -10.20 -12.12
C ILE A 367 12.07 -9.33 -13.36
N LEU A 368 12.97 -8.39 -13.67
CA LEU A 368 12.84 -7.56 -14.87
C LEU A 368 12.94 -8.41 -16.15
N SER A 369 13.82 -9.42 -16.17
CA SER A 369 13.92 -10.35 -17.27
C SER A 369 12.63 -11.16 -17.45
N GLU A 370 12.06 -11.69 -16.36
CA GLU A 370 10.78 -12.40 -16.38
C GLU A 370 9.63 -11.51 -16.86
N VAL A 371 9.58 -10.24 -16.44
CA VAL A 371 8.59 -9.26 -16.91
C VAL A 371 8.71 -9.01 -18.41
N ILE A 372 9.93 -8.81 -18.91
CA ILE A 372 10.20 -8.61 -20.34
C ILE A 372 9.77 -9.84 -21.14
N VAL A 373 10.14 -11.04 -20.70
CA VAL A 373 9.78 -12.30 -21.37
C VAL A 373 8.26 -12.50 -21.36
N CYS A 374 7.59 -12.30 -20.22
CA CYS A 374 6.12 -12.42 -20.12
C CYS A 374 5.42 -11.42 -21.05
N SER A 375 5.84 -10.16 -21.03
CA SER A 375 5.26 -9.10 -21.87
C SER A 375 5.49 -9.38 -23.36
N GLY A 376 6.69 -9.82 -23.74
CA GLY A 376 7.02 -10.21 -25.10
C GLY A 376 6.16 -11.38 -25.59
N LEU A 377 6.02 -12.43 -24.79
CA LEU A 377 5.15 -13.56 -25.11
C LEU A 377 3.67 -13.16 -25.21
N MET A 378 3.19 -12.24 -24.39
CA MET A 378 1.83 -11.71 -24.49
C MET A 378 1.62 -10.97 -25.82
N ILE A 379 2.56 -10.11 -26.22
CA ILE A 379 2.49 -9.40 -27.50
C ILE A 379 2.50 -10.40 -28.66
N VAL A 380 3.41 -11.36 -28.64
CA VAL A 380 3.50 -12.40 -29.68
C VAL A 380 2.20 -13.20 -29.74
N SER A 381 1.64 -13.62 -28.59
CA SER A 381 0.38 -14.39 -28.53
C SER A 381 -0.81 -13.68 -29.19
N ARG A 382 -0.77 -12.35 -29.34
CA ARG A 382 -1.83 -11.59 -30.01
C ARG A 382 -1.91 -11.87 -31.51
N PHE A 383 -0.79 -12.24 -32.13
CA PHE A 383 -0.65 -12.46 -33.58
C PHE A 383 -0.80 -13.93 -33.99
N TYR A 384 -0.76 -14.87 -33.05
CA TYR A 384 -0.94 -16.30 -33.31
C TYR A 384 -2.35 -16.76 -32.91
N PRO A 385 -2.84 -17.91 -33.44
CA PRO A 385 -4.17 -18.44 -33.09
C PRO A 385 -4.35 -18.59 -31.57
N GLU A 386 -5.53 -18.23 -31.06
CA GLU A 386 -5.85 -18.28 -29.61
C GLU A 386 -5.66 -19.68 -28.98
N ASP A 387 -5.58 -20.72 -29.81
CA ASP A 387 -5.40 -22.13 -29.42
C ASP A 387 -3.95 -22.64 -29.53
N ASN A 388 -2.97 -21.76 -29.77
CA ASN A 388 -1.59 -22.20 -29.76
C ASN A 388 -1.18 -22.63 -28.34
N TRP A 389 -1.05 -23.95 -28.18
CA TRP A 389 -0.77 -24.63 -26.92
C TRP A 389 0.43 -24.03 -26.19
N PHE A 390 1.46 -23.61 -26.94
CA PHE A 390 2.70 -23.09 -26.39
C PHE A 390 2.44 -21.85 -25.53
N TYR A 391 1.74 -20.83 -26.05
CA TYR A 391 1.46 -19.61 -25.27
C TYR A 391 0.46 -19.87 -24.16
N SER A 392 -0.54 -20.72 -24.41
CA SER A 392 -1.54 -21.07 -23.40
C SER A 392 -0.96 -21.86 -22.21
N ALA A 393 0.13 -22.59 -22.43
CA ALA A 393 0.83 -23.34 -21.40
C ALA A 393 1.93 -22.50 -20.75
N VAL A 394 2.88 -21.97 -21.55
CA VAL A 394 4.14 -21.37 -21.06
C VAL A 394 3.93 -20.05 -20.33
N LEU A 395 3.10 -19.14 -20.87
CA LEU A 395 2.93 -17.81 -20.30
C LEU A 395 2.40 -17.84 -18.85
N PRO A 396 1.36 -18.62 -18.51
CA PRO A 396 0.96 -18.77 -17.11
C PRO A 396 2.05 -19.32 -16.19
N TYR A 397 2.88 -20.27 -16.65
CA TYR A 397 4.00 -20.76 -15.84
C TYR A 397 5.03 -19.67 -15.55
N LEU A 398 5.34 -18.83 -16.54
CA LEU A 398 6.27 -17.72 -16.35
C LEU A 398 5.72 -16.65 -15.40
N ILE A 399 4.41 -16.37 -15.45
CA ILE A 399 3.76 -15.50 -14.47
C ILE A 399 3.87 -16.10 -13.07
N VAL A 400 3.60 -17.40 -12.92
CA VAL A 400 3.74 -18.10 -11.63
C VAL A 400 5.19 -18.09 -11.14
N LEU A 401 6.16 -18.32 -12.03
CA LEU A 401 7.58 -18.25 -11.72
C LEU A 401 7.96 -16.86 -11.20
N MET A 402 7.50 -15.80 -11.87
CA MET A 402 7.71 -14.42 -11.43
C MET A 402 7.13 -14.15 -10.04
N LEU A 403 5.92 -14.66 -9.72
CA LEU A 403 5.36 -14.57 -8.37
C LEU A 403 6.28 -15.25 -7.34
N ILE A 404 6.81 -16.43 -7.66
CA ILE A 404 7.71 -17.18 -6.79
C ILE A 404 9.04 -16.45 -6.64
N THR A 405 9.60 -15.86 -7.70
CA THR A 405 10.86 -15.11 -7.65
C THR A 405 10.74 -13.89 -6.72
N VAL A 406 9.67 -13.10 -6.85
CA VAL A 406 9.40 -11.96 -5.94
C VAL A 406 9.19 -12.46 -4.52
N PHE A 407 8.44 -13.56 -4.35
CA PHE A 407 8.20 -14.12 -3.03
C PHE A 407 9.48 -14.67 -2.38
N SER A 408 10.38 -15.24 -3.17
CA SER A 408 11.71 -15.70 -2.73
C SER A 408 12.53 -14.55 -2.17
N PHE A 409 12.49 -13.38 -2.82
CA PHE A 409 13.16 -12.19 -2.32
C PHE A 409 12.57 -11.74 -0.98
N GLN A 410 11.24 -11.66 -0.86
CA GLN A 410 10.59 -11.32 0.41
C GLN A 410 10.96 -12.29 1.53
N PHE A 411 10.97 -13.59 1.23
CA PHE A 411 11.33 -14.63 2.19
C PHE A 411 12.77 -14.46 2.65
N MET A 412 13.70 -14.28 1.71
CA MET A 412 15.11 -13.99 1.99
C MET A 412 15.27 -12.75 2.88
N LEU A 413 14.55 -11.66 2.59
CA LEU A 413 14.59 -10.47 3.44
C LEU A 413 14.06 -10.74 4.85
N ALA A 414 12.94 -11.45 4.96
CA ALA A 414 12.35 -11.80 6.25
C ALA A 414 13.30 -12.68 7.08
N THR A 415 14.02 -13.62 6.45
CA THR A 415 14.90 -14.55 7.16
C THR A 415 16.30 -14.01 7.43
N LEU A 416 16.94 -13.36 6.46
CA LEU A 416 18.33 -12.89 6.60
C LEU A 416 18.42 -11.52 7.27
N TYR A 417 17.48 -10.63 6.95
CA TYR A 417 17.53 -9.22 7.39
C TYR A 417 16.47 -8.88 8.44
N GLY A 418 15.37 -9.64 8.51
CA GLY A 418 14.31 -9.42 9.50
C GLY A 418 14.81 -9.47 10.94
N MET A 419 15.84 -10.28 11.23
CA MET A 419 16.47 -10.37 12.55
C MET A 419 17.28 -9.12 12.95
N LEU A 420 17.78 -8.35 11.97
CA LEU A 420 18.58 -7.14 12.22
C LEU A 420 17.70 -5.89 12.45
N MET A 421 16.42 -5.97 12.08
CA MET A 421 15.46 -4.87 12.16
C MET A 421 14.86 -4.76 13.56
N LYS A 422 15.45 -3.91 14.40
CA LYS A 422 14.98 -3.62 15.77
C LYS A 422 13.50 -3.24 15.83
N MET A 423 12.84 -3.62 16.93
CA MET A 423 11.49 -3.20 17.32
C MET A 423 11.44 -1.68 17.65
N ASN A 424 11.61 -0.83 16.65
CA ASN A 424 11.31 0.59 16.79
C ASN A 424 9.83 0.79 16.48
N GLY A 425 8.98 0.64 17.49
CA GLY A 425 7.58 1.03 17.40
C GLY A 425 7.49 2.50 16.98
N TYR A 426 6.62 2.81 16.02
CA TYR A 426 6.39 4.21 15.63
C TYR A 426 5.85 4.98 16.83
N THR A 427 6.22 6.24 16.90
CA THR A 427 6.02 7.13 18.05
C THR A 427 4.57 7.48 18.34
N PHE A 428 3.68 7.23 17.39
CA PHE A 428 2.24 7.36 17.58
C PHE A 428 1.68 6.31 18.55
N TRP A 429 2.25 5.10 18.55
CA TRP A 429 1.91 4.04 19.49
C TRP A 429 2.68 4.17 20.80
N MET A 430 3.68 5.04 20.90
CA MET A 430 4.51 5.14 22.11
C MET A 430 3.70 5.42 23.38
N PRO A 431 2.66 6.26 23.43
CA PRO A 431 1.91 6.43 24.67
C PRO A 431 1.22 5.12 25.11
N LEU A 432 0.53 4.44 24.18
CA LEU A 432 -0.18 3.19 24.48
C LEU A 432 0.79 2.04 24.78
N VAL A 433 1.90 1.97 24.04
CA VAL A 433 2.95 0.97 24.22
C VAL A 433 3.77 1.26 25.46
N ARG A 434 4.07 2.51 25.81
CA ARG A 434 4.81 2.89 27.04
C ARG A 434 3.97 2.63 28.29
N GLU A 435 2.73 3.09 28.31
CA GLU A 435 1.81 2.84 29.44
C GLU A 435 1.44 1.36 29.52
N GLY A 436 1.19 0.70 28.38
CA GLY A 436 0.94 -0.74 28.31
C GLY A 436 2.14 -1.58 28.72
N ILE A 437 3.36 -1.24 28.29
CA ILE A 437 4.59 -1.92 28.72
C ILE A 437 4.79 -1.75 30.23
N ASN A 438 4.61 -0.54 30.78
CA ASN A 438 4.73 -0.32 32.23
C ASN A 438 3.69 -1.11 33.06
N LEU A 439 2.55 -1.48 32.47
CA LEU A 439 1.53 -2.32 33.11
C LEU A 439 1.85 -3.82 33.11
N PHE A 440 2.64 -4.31 32.14
CA PHE A 440 2.86 -5.75 31.93
C PHE A 440 4.32 -6.21 32.00
N ILE A 441 5.29 -5.30 31.88
CA ILE A 441 6.73 -5.59 31.79
C ILE A 441 7.51 -4.52 32.56
N VAL A 442 8.12 -4.91 33.68
CA VAL A 442 9.07 -4.06 34.39
C VAL A 442 10.42 -4.13 33.67
N VAL A 443 10.78 -3.06 32.94
CA VAL A 443 12.09 -2.94 32.31
C VAL A 443 13.09 -2.44 33.36
N GLN A 444 13.99 -3.31 33.84
CA GLN A 444 15.15 -2.89 34.60
C GLN A 444 16.22 -2.36 33.65
N TYR A 445 16.55 -1.07 33.79
CA TYR A 445 17.73 -0.50 33.16
C TYR A 445 18.97 -0.99 33.92
N VAL A 446 19.77 -1.83 33.27
CA VAL A 446 21.14 -2.10 33.73
C VAL A 446 22.03 -1.00 33.16
N PRO A 447 22.67 -0.16 33.99
CA PRO A 447 23.60 0.85 33.50
C PRO A 447 24.76 0.16 32.78
N ALA A 448 25.16 0.73 31.64
CA ALA A 448 26.35 0.27 30.91
C ALA A 448 27.58 0.40 31.82
N ILE A 449 28.35 -0.69 31.93
CA ILE A 449 29.63 -0.76 32.65
C ILE A 449 30.73 -0.13 31.79
#